data_AF-A0A5K1GJW5-F1
#
_entry.id   AF-A0A5K1GJW5-F1
#
_cell.length_a   1.000
_cell.length_b   1.000
_cell.length_c   1.000
_cell.angle_alpha   90.00
_cell.angle_beta   90.00
_cell.angle_gamma   90.00
#
_symmetry.space_group_name_H-M   'P 1'
#
loop_
_entity.id
_entity.type
_entity.pdbx_description
1 polymer ?
#
loop_
_entity_poly.entity_id
_entity_poly.type
_entity_poly.pdbx_seq_one_letter_code
_entity_poly.pdbx_strand_id
1 'polypeptide(L)'
;EAQLIGDFNGWDGSNHQMERNEFGVWTIKIPNPNGDPAIPHNSRVKFRFKCPNGAWVDRIPAWIKYATVDPTRFAAPYDGVYWDPPPSE
;
A
#
# COMPACT_ATOMS: atom_id res chain seq x y z
N GLU A 1 1.20 11.34 10.60
CA GLU A 1 2.20 10.67 9.74
C GLU A 1 1.50 9.59 8.93
N ALA A 2 1.94 9.36 7.70
CA ALA A 2 1.46 8.24 6.89
C ALA A 2 2.58 7.68 6.01
N GLN A 3 2.46 6.41 5.67
CA GLN A 3 3.43 5.62 4.92
C GLN A 3 2.68 4.68 3.97
N LEU A 4 3.31 4.38 2.83
CA LEU A 4 2.90 3.26 1.99
C LEU A 4 3.72 2.02 2.37
N ILE A 5 3.03 0.91 2.62
CA ILE A 5 3.66 -0.38 2.95
C ILE A 5 3.13 -1.48 2.05
N GLY A 6 3.93 -2.52 1.84
CA GLY A 6 3.51 -3.68 1.06
C GLY A 6 4.64 -4.67 0.85
N ASP A 7 4.40 -5.67 0.02
CA ASP A 7 5.40 -6.68 -0.31
C ASP A 7 6.66 -6.04 -0.93
N PHE A 8 6.49 -4.98 -1.72
CA PHE A 8 7.58 -4.26 -2.41
C PHE A 8 8.62 -3.62 -1.47
N ASN A 9 8.27 -3.34 -0.23
CA ASN A 9 9.16 -2.75 0.77
C ASN A 9 9.30 -3.59 2.05
N GLY A 10 8.99 -4.89 1.96
CA GLY A 10 9.09 -5.79 3.12
C GLY A 10 8.19 -5.38 4.28
N TRP A 11 7.09 -4.68 4.01
CA TRP A 11 6.16 -4.13 4.99
C TRP A 11 6.77 -3.07 5.94
N ASP A 12 7.91 -2.49 5.56
CA ASP A 12 8.55 -1.35 6.24
C ASP A 12 8.34 -0.04 5.46
N GLY A 13 7.58 0.87 6.07
CA GLY A 13 7.25 2.17 5.52
C GLY A 13 8.24 3.29 5.86
N SER A 14 9.33 2.98 6.58
CA SER A 14 10.33 3.96 7.02
C SER A 14 10.86 4.84 5.89
N ASN A 15 11.10 4.24 4.71
CA ASN A 15 11.59 4.90 3.49
C ASN A 15 10.46 5.33 2.51
N HIS A 16 9.19 5.20 2.91
CA HIS A 16 8.03 5.45 2.06
C HIS A 16 7.02 6.36 2.76
N GLN A 17 7.51 7.43 3.38
CA GLN A 17 6.67 8.44 4.02
C GLN A 17 5.87 9.23 2.98
N MET A 18 4.63 9.53 3.32
CA MET A 18 3.71 10.31 2.50
C MET A 18 3.63 11.74 3.03
N GLU A 19 3.40 12.69 2.12
CA GLU A 19 3.21 14.09 2.42
C GLU A 19 1.72 14.43 2.45
N ARG A 20 1.28 15.23 3.43
CA ARG A 20 -0.11 15.65 3.56
C ARG A 20 -0.27 17.08 3.04
N ASN A 21 -1.18 17.31 2.11
CA ASN A 21 -1.51 18.66 1.66
C ASN A 21 -2.52 19.35 2.61
N GLU A 22 -2.87 20.60 2.30
CA GLU A 22 -3.80 21.44 3.08
C GLU A 22 -5.22 20.86 3.20
N PHE A 23 -5.65 20.04 2.23
CA PHE A 23 -6.95 19.36 2.21
C PHE A 23 -6.92 17.99 2.90
N GLY A 24 -5.77 17.61 3.46
CA GLY A 24 -5.60 16.36 4.16
C GLY A 24 -5.39 15.13 3.28
N VAL A 25 -5.13 15.32 1.98
CA VAL A 25 -4.78 14.25 1.04
C VAL A 25 -3.32 13.88 1.22
N TRP A 26 -3.05 12.57 1.32
CA TRP A 26 -1.69 12.04 1.43
C TRP A 26 -1.18 11.61 0.06
N THR A 27 0.03 12.04 -0.29
CA THR A 27 0.67 11.76 -1.57
C THR A 27 2.10 11.25 -1.38
N ILE A 28 2.55 10.37 -2.28
CA ILE A 28 3.94 9.92 -2.38
C ILE A 28 4.27 9.68 -3.85
N LYS A 29 5.52 9.93 -4.24
CA LYS A 29 6.06 9.57 -5.55
C LYS A 29 7.21 8.60 -5.34
N ILE A 30 7.08 7.39 -5.89
CA ILE A 30 8.09 6.34 -5.75
C ILE A 30 8.79 6.19 -7.12
N PRO A 31 10.11 6.37 -7.20
CA PRO A 31 10.84 6.22 -8.45
C PRO A 31 10.91 4.73 -8.85
N ASN A 32 10.85 4.48 -10.16
CA ASN A 32 11.00 3.13 -10.71
C ASN A 32 12.45 2.63 -10.54
N PRO A 33 12.69 1.50 -9.87
CA PRO A 33 14.01 0.88 -9.86
C PRO A 33 14.31 0.30 -11.25
N ASN A 34 15.39 0.77 -11.88
CA ASN A 34 15.89 0.26 -13.17
C ASN A 34 14.87 0.32 -14.34
N GLY A 35 13.87 1.19 -14.25
CA GLY A 35 12.84 1.35 -15.28
C GLY A 35 11.55 0.57 -15.01
N ASP A 36 11.59 -0.43 -14.14
CA ASP A 36 10.42 -1.24 -13.78
C ASP A 36 9.55 -0.56 -12.70
N PRO A 37 8.22 -0.79 -12.68
CA PRO A 37 7.36 -0.26 -11.62
C PRO A 37 7.86 -0.65 -10.23
N ALA A 38 7.96 0.34 -9.33
CA ALA A 38 8.43 0.11 -7.96
C ALA A 38 7.52 -0.82 -7.14
N ILE A 39 6.24 -0.89 -7.50
CA ILE A 39 5.27 -1.79 -6.90
C ILE A 39 4.89 -2.82 -7.98
N PRO A 40 5.29 -4.08 -7.84
CA PRO A 40 4.95 -5.12 -8.81
C PRO A 40 3.44 -5.33 -8.92
N HIS A 41 2.96 -5.62 -10.13
CA HIS A 41 1.59 -6.10 -10.35
C HIS A 41 1.29 -7.33 -9.45
N ASN A 42 0.06 -7.41 -8.95
CA ASN A 42 -0.43 -8.50 -8.10
C ASN A 42 0.29 -8.62 -6.74
N SER A 43 1.02 -7.58 -6.31
CA SER A 43 1.62 -7.49 -4.97
C SER A 43 0.71 -6.78 -3.98
N ARG A 44 0.84 -7.10 -2.67
CA ARG A 44 -0.03 -6.53 -1.64
C ARG A 44 0.47 -5.18 -1.13
N VAL A 45 -0.48 -4.29 -0.80
CA VAL A 45 -0.23 -2.95 -0.28
C VAL A 45 -1.23 -2.53 0.79
N LYS A 46 -0.78 -1.70 1.73
CA LYS A 46 -1.63 -1.01 2.72
C LYS A 46 -1.20 0.45 2.90
N PHE A 47 -2.16 1.28 3.25
CA PHE A 47 -1.95 2.62 3.78
C PHE A 47 -1.75 2.53 5.30
N ARG A 48 -0.56 2.89 5.77
CA ARG A 48 -0.20 2.92 7.18
C ARG A 48 -0.23 4.36 7.67
N PHE A 49 -0.99 4.66 8.71
CA PHE A 49 -1.04 6.01 9.27
C PHE A 49 -1.08 5.99 10.78
N LYS A 50 -0.59 7.08 11.38
CA LYS A 50 -0.50 7.24 12.82
C LYS A 50 -1.74 7.97 13.35
N CYS A 51 -2.43 7.35 14.29
CA CYS A 51 -3.57 7.94 14.99
C CYS A 51 -3.12 9.03 15.99
N PRO A 52 -4.02 9.90 16.48
CA PRO A 52 -3.69 10.93 17.47
C PRO A 52 -3.05 10.39 18.77
N ASN A 53 -3.35 9.13 19.13
CA ASN A 53 -2.74 8.43 20.26
C ASN A 53 -1.32 7.89 19.99
N GLY A 54 -0.77 8.14 18.80
CA GLY A 54 0.57 7.70 18.40
C GLY A 54 0.65 6.27 17.85
N ALA A 55 -0.44 5.50 17.85
CA ALA A 55 -0.45 4.14 17.32
C ALA A 55 -0.50 4.12 15.79
N TRP A 56 0.22 3.18 15.17
CA TRP A 56 0.12 2.90 13.74
C TRP A 56 -1.10 2.03 13.45
N VAL A 57 -1.79 2.37 12.36
CA VAL A 57 -2.96 1.64 11.87
C VAL A 57 -2.79 1.41 10.37
N ASP A 58 -3.03 0.17 9.97
CA ASP A 58 -2.94 -0.25 8.56
C ASP A 58 -4.35 -0.44 7.99
N ARG A 59 -4.57 0.10 6.79
CA ARG A 59 -5.84 -0.01 6.05
C ARG A 59 -5.58 -0.30 4.58
N ILE A 60 -6.55 -0.94 3.94
CA ILE A 60 -6.58 -1.06 2.48
C ILE A 60 -6.79 0.34 1.89
N PRO A 61 -6.03 0.75 0.86
CA PRO A 61 -6.28 2.03 0.19
C PRO A 61 -7.74 2.11 -0.30
N ALA A 62 -8.43 3.21 -0.01
CA ALA A 62 -9.84 3.36 -0.34
C ALA A 62 -10.15 3.22 -1.85
N TRP A 63 -9.15 3.45 -2.70
CA TRP A 63 -9.22 3.39 -4.15
C TRP A 63 -8.53 2.15 -4.73
N ILE A 64 -8.28 1.11 -3.92
CA ILE A 64 -7.70 -0.14 -4.44
C ILE A 64 -8.63 -0.75 -5.49
N LYS A 65 -8.07 -1.30 -6.57
CA LYS A 65 -8.84 -1.92 -7.65
C LYS A 65 -9.15 -3.39 -7.38
N TYR A 66 -8.30 -4.06 -6.60
CA TYR A 66 -8.41 -5.47 -6.29
C TYR A 66 -7.99 -5.74 -4.84
N ALA A 67 -8.66 -6.68 -4.19
CA ALA A 67 -8.33 -7.10 -2.84
C ALA A 67 -8.57 -8.60 -2.70
N THR A 68 -7.67 -9.28 -1.99
CA THR A 68 -7.74 -10.72 -1.76
C THR A 68 -7.80 -11.01 -0.27
N VAL A 69 -8.23 -12.21 0.08
CA VAL A 69 -8.24 -12.73 1.45
C VAL A 69 -7.57 -14.09 1.44
N ASP A 70 -6.80 -14.39 2.48
CA ASP A 70 -6.21 -15.71 2.64
C ASP A 70 -7.31 -16.77 2.84
N PRO A 71 -7.50 -17.69 1.88
CA PRO A 71 -8.60 -18.67 1.94
C PRO A 71 -8.35 -19.76 3.00
N THR A 72 -7.12 -19.88 3.51
CA THR A 72 -6.75 -20.92 4.48
C THR A 72 -7.08 -20.53 5.92
N ARG A 73 -7.35 -19.23 6.17
CA ARG A 73 -7.56 -18.68 7.51
C ARG A 73 -8.96 -18.14 7.67
N PHE A 74 -9.74 -18.77 8.56
CA PHE A 74 -11.07 -18.29 8.93
C PHE A 74 -11.02 -16.84 9.43
N ALA A 75 -11.90 -15.98 8.89
CA ALA A 75 -11.98 -14.55 9.18
C ALA A 75 -10.66 -13.79 8.99
N ALA A 76 -9.82 -14.22 8.03
CA ALA A 76 -8.67 -13.43 7.62
C ALA A 76 -9.11 -12.03 7.14
N PRO A 77 -8.37 -10.97 7.52
CA PRO A 77 -8.58 -9.66 6.94
C PRO A 77 -8.20 -9.69 5.45
N TYR A 78 -8.81 -8.81 4.67
CA TYR A 78 -8.40 -8.60 3.29
C TYR A 78 -7.08 -7.83 3.21
N ASP A 79 -6.36 -8.07 2.12
CA ASP A 79 -5.20 -7.31 1.69
C ASP A 79 -5.52 -6.59 0.38
N GLY A 80 -5.12 -5.32 0.28
CA GLY A 80 -5.20 -4.59 -0.99
C GLY A 80 -4.14 -5.09 -1.95
N VAL A 81 -4.48 -5.25 -3.22
CA VAL A 81 -3.56 -5.73 -4.26
C VAL A 81 -3.38 -4.63 -5.30
N TYR A 82 -2.12 -4.30 -5.60
CA TYR A 82 -1.80 -3.39 -6.69
C TYR A 82 -2.08 -4.07 -8.02
N TRP A 83 -3.14 -3.62 -8.70
CA TRP A 83 -3.63 -4.24 -9.93
C TRP A 83 -3.30 -3.39 -11.16
N ASP A 84 -2.18 -3.75 -11.79
CA ASP A 84 -1.64 -3.08 -12.99
C ASP A 84 -1.12 -4.13 -14.01
N PRO A 85 -2.02 -4.94 -14.61
CA PRO A 85 -1.63 -6.08 -15.43
C PRO A 85 -0.88 -5.64 -16.70
N PRO A 86 0.08 -6.44 -17.20
CA PRO A 86 0.72 -6.18 -18.48
C PRO A 86 -0.28 -6.33 -19.64
N PRO A 87 0.00 -5.78 -20.84
CA PRO A 87 -0.90 -5.84 -21.99
C PRO A 87 -1.32 -7.24 -22.44
N SER A 88 -0.56 -8.27 -22.06
CA SER A 88 -0.89 -9.68 -22.27
C SER A 88 -0.83 -10.41 -20.94
N GLU A 89 -2.00 -10.71 -20.39
CA GLU A 89 -2.19 -11.61 -19.25
C GLU A 89 -2.92 -12.87 -19.73
#